data_AF-A0A6A0GW57-F1
#
_entry.id   AF-A0A6A0GW57-F1
#
_cell.length_a   1.000
_cell.length_b   1.000
_cell.length_c   1.000
_cell.angle_alpha   90.00
_cell.angle_beta   90.00
_cell.angle_gamma   90.00
#
_symmetry.space_group_name_H-M   'P 1'
#
loop_
_entity.id
_entity.type
_entity.pdbx_description
1 polymer ?
#
loop_
_entity_poly.entity_id
_entity_poly.type
_entity_poly.pdbx_seq_one_letter_code
_entity_poly.pdbx_strand_id
1 'polypeptide(L)' 'MLLHEQLSVRTPGGRLTYQHVKKRAKAPHCAQCKRVLPGIKPARPCELHRMSKRLKTVNRAYGGQYCHACVKDR' A
#
# COMPACT_ATOMS: atom_id res chain seq x y z
N MET A 1 14.46 11.25 4.81
CA MET A 1 14.12 12.49 4.09
C MET A 1 12.74 12.35 3.46
N LEU A 2 11.65 12.13 4.19
CA LEU A 2 10.82 13.18 4.79
C LEU A 2 9.97 12.51 5.89
N LEU A 3 10.33 12.74 7.16
CA LEU A 3 9.59 12.16 8.29
C LEU A 3 8.35 13.00 8.64
N HIS A 4 8.30 14.26 8.22
CA HIS A 4 7.27 15.24 8.57
C HIS A 4 6.80 16.00 7.30
N GLU A 5 6.06 15.31 6.43
CA GLU A 5 5.34 15.95 5.32
C GLU A 5 4.09 16.62 5.91
N GLN A 6 3.97 17.94 5.72
CA GLN A 6 2.85 18.75 6.22
C GLN A 6 2.02 19.22 5.01
N LEU A 7 0.71 19.00 5.06
CA LEU A 7 -0.22 19.50 4.05
C LEU A 7 -0.88 20.77 4.58
N SER A 8 -0.85 21.85 3.82
CA SER A 8 -1.66 23.04 4.12
C SER A 8 -3.11 22.80 3.69
N VAL A 9 -4.04 22.90 4.63
CA VAL A 9 -5.47 22.67 4.42
C VAL A 9 -6.24 23.91 4.84
N ARG A 10 -7.19 24.34 3.99
CA ARG A 10 -8.17 25.36 4.37
C ARG A 10 -9.26 24.70 5.19
N THR A 11 -9.38 25.12 6.43
CA THR A 11 -10.44 24.66 7.33
C THR A 11 -11.77 25.34 6.98
N PRO A 12 -12.93 24.74 7.34
CA PRO A 12 -14.24 25.35 7.11
C PRO A 12 -14.39 26.77 7.70
N GLY A 13 -13.64 27.10 8.76
CA GLY A 13 -13.59 28.45 9.34
C GLY A 13 -12.74 29.47 8.58
N GLY A 14 -12.33 29.16 7.33
CA GLY A 14 -11.56 30.07 6.47
C GLY A 14 -10.08 30.22 6.82
N ARG A 15 -9.57 29.45 7.78
CA ARG A 15 -8.15 29.50 8.22
C ARG A 15 -7.32 28.45 7.50
N LEU A 16 -6.11 28.84 7.07
CA LEU A 16 -5.08 27.92 6.59
C LEU A 16 -4.37 27.28 7.79
N THR A 17 -4.43 25.95 7.89
CA THR A 17 -3.75 25.19 8.94
C THR A 17 -2.88 24.08 8.33
N TYR A 18 -1.84 23.67 9.05
CA TYR A 18 -0.99 22.54 8.66
C TYR A 18 -1.50 21.26 9.32
N GLN A 19 -1.65 20.20 8.52
CA GLN A 19 -1.97 18.87 9.01
C GLN A 19 -0.81 17.91 8.72
N HIS A 20 -0.47 17.09 9.72
CA HIS A 20 0.54 16.06 9.57
C HIS A 20 0.02 14.90 8.74
N VAL A 21 0.68 14.61 7.62
CA VAL A 21 0.32 13.49 6.76
C VAL A 21 1.05 12.24 7.21
N LYS A 22 0.35 11.09 7.17
CA LYS A 22 0.98 9.80 7.43
C LYS A 22 1.97 9.46 6.31
N LYS A 23 3.04 8.76 6.66
CA LYS A 23 4.03 8.25 5.69
C LYS A 23 3.36 7.40 4.61
N ARG A 24 3.80 7.57 3.36
CA ARG A 24 3.31 6.78 2.21
C ARG A 24 3.62 5.29 2.40
N ALA A 25 2.67 4.43 2.05
CA ALA A 25 2.86 2.99 2.07
C ALA A 25 3.69 2.52 0.86
N LYS A 26 4.47 1.45 1.07
CA LYS A 26 5.18 0.78 -0.03
C LYS A 26 4.26 -0.24 -0.69
N ALA A 27 4.41 -0.40 -2.01
CA ALA A 27 3.69 -1.42 -2.75
C ALA A 27 4.23 -2.83 -2.42
N PRO A 28 3.38 -3.87 -2.44
CA PRO A 28 3.82 -5.25 -2.22
C PRO A 28 4.59 -5.77 -3.44
N HIS A 29 5.69 -6.47 -3.18
CA HIS A 29 6.59 -7.01 -4.19
C HIS A 29 6.51 -8.53 -4.23
N CYS A 30 6.75 -9.10 -5.41
CA CYS A 30 6.94 -10.52 -5.59
C CYS A 30 8.18 -11.01 -4.83
N ALA A 31 8.09 -12.16 -4.16
CA ALA A 31 9.21 -12.73 -3.43
C ALA A 31 10.44 -13.03 -4.32
N GLN A 32 10.21 -13.50 -5.55
CA GLN A 32 11.27 -13.93 -6.47
C GLN A 32 11.77 -12.80 -7.37
N CYS A 33 10.96 -12.34 -8.32
CA CYS A 33 11.36 -11.32 -9.30
C CYS A 33 11.25 -9.86 -8.81
N LYS A 34 10.81 -9.64 -7.57
CA LYS A 34 10.66 -8.30 -6.93
C LYS A 34 9.75 -7.30 -7.64
N ARG A 35 9.08 -7.68 -8.73
CA ARG A 35 8.07 -6.84 -9.39
C ARG A 35 6.90 -6.54 -8.46
N VAL A 36 6.26 -5.39 -8.65
CA VAL A 36 5.05 -5.03 -7.91
C VAL A 36 3.92 -6.00 -8.24
N LEU A 37 3.22 -6.47 -7.22
CA LEU A 37 2.10 -7.40 -7.37
C LEU A 37 0.82 -6.62 -7.71
N PRO A 38 0.17 -6.88 -8.87
CA PRO A 38 -1.07 -6.23 -9.22
C PRO A 38 -2.24 -6.78 -8.37
N GLY A 39 -3.26 -5.95 -8.16
CA GLY A 39 -4.49 -6.33 -7.46
C GLY A 39 -4.42 -6.31 -5.93
N ILE A 40 -3.29 -5.93 -5.35
CA ILE A 40 -3.13 -5.78 -3.89
C ILE A 40 -3.04 -4.30 -3.54
N LYS A 41 -3.87 -3.84 -2.60
CA LYS A 41 -3.84 -2.44 -2.18
C LYS A 41 -2.61 -2.17 -1.30
N PRO A 42 -1.77 -1.17 -1.62
CA PRO A 42 -0.65 -0.78 -0.76
C PRO A 42 -1.17 -0.15 0.53
N ALA A 43 -0.68 -0.60 1.67
CA ALA A 43 -1.06 -0.07 2.97
C ALA A 43 0.07 -0.25 4.00
N ARG A 44 0.05 0.53 5.08
CA ARG A 44 1.03 0.39 6.17
C ARG A 44 0.72 -0.86 7.01
N PRO A 45 1.68 -1.45 7.73
CA PRO A 45 1.44 -2.66 8.54
C PRO A 45 0.21 -2.58 9.47
N CYS A 46 0.02 -1.45 10.16
CA CYS A 46 -1.15 -1.22 11.03
C CYS A 46 -2.49 -1.12 10.26
N GLU A 47 -2.47 -0.68 9.01
CA GLU A 47 -3.65 -0.62 8.15
C GLU A 47 -3.92 -1.98 7.50
N LEU A 48 -2.88 -2.68 7.05
CA LEU A 48 -2.96 -4.05 6.53
C LEU A 48 -3.63 -5.00 7.52
N HIS A 49 -3.34 -4.88 8.81
CA HIS A 49 -3.99 -5.70 9.82
C HIS A 49 -5.52 -5.50 9.85
N ARG A 50 -5.98 -4.25 9.71
CA ARG A 50 -7.41 -3.88 9.74
C ARG A 50 -8.16 -4.14 8.42
N MET A 51 -7.44 -4.30 7.32
CA MET A 51 -8.04 -4.52 6.00
C MET A 51 -8.59 -5.94 5.84
N SER A 52 -9.67 -6.07 5.06
CA SER A 52 -10.23 -7.36 4.68
C SER A 52 -9.30 -8.18 3.78
N LYS A 53 -9.45 -9.51 3.79
CA LYS A 53 -8.58 -10.43 3.04
C LYS A 53 -8.58 -10.19 1.53
N ARG A 54 -9.74 -9.83 0.95
CA ARG A 54 -9.91 -9.53 -0.48
C ARG A 54 -8.97 -8.42 -0.98
N LEU A 55 -8.66 -7.45 -0.12
CA LEU A 55 -7.78 -6.33 -0.48
C LEU A 55 -6.29 -6.67 -0.39
N LYS A 56 -5.95 -7.76 0.32
CA LYS A 56 -4.59 -8.19 0.63
C LYS A 56 -4.07 -9.29 -0.30
N THR A 57 -4.97 -9.99 -0.99
CA THR A 57 -4.66 -11.21 -1.76
C THR A 57 -5.47 -11.28 -3.04
N VAL A 58 -5.03 -12.11 -3.98
CA VAL A 58 -5.71 -12.39 -5.25
C VAL A 58 -6.12 -13.86 -5.27
N ASN A 59 -7.26 -14.19 -5.88
CA ASN A 59 -7.78 -15.56 -5.99
C ASN A 59 -7.05 -16.38 -7.06
N ARG A 60 -5.78 -16.69 -6.82
CA ARG A 60 -4.99 -17.66 -7.61
C ARG A 60 -3.94 -18.34 -6.72
N ALA A 61 -3.27 -19.35 -7.27
CA ALA A 61 -2.15 -20.01 -6.58
C ALA A 61 -1.09 -18.97 -6.15
N TYR A 62 -0.69 -19.08 -4.88
CA TYR A 62 0.24 -18.19 -4.19
C TYR A 62 -0.08 -16.68 -4.32
N GLY A 63 -1.39 -16.35 -4.38
CA GLY A 63 -1.87 -14.98 -4.44
C GLY A 63 -1.33 -14.14 -3.27
N GLY A 64 -0.77 -12.98 -3.59
CA GLY A 64 -0.17 -12.11 -2.58
C GLY A 64 1.33 -12.28 -2.36
N GLN A 65 1.94 -13.34 -2.89
CA GLN A 65 3.36 -13.66 -2.64
C GLN A 65 4.19 -13.73 -3.93
N TYR A 66 3.65 -14.38 -4.96
CA TYR A 66 4.34 -14.58 -6.24
C TYR A 66 3.60 -13.91 -7.38
N CYS A 67 4.32 -13.52 -8.43
CA CYS A 67 3.76 -12.94 -9.65
C CYS A 67 3.15 -14.00 -10.58
N HIS A 68 2.31 -13.63 -11.55
CA HIS A 68 1.71 -14.62 -12.45
C HIS A 68 2.75 -15.40 -13.28
N ALA A 69 3.78 -14.71 -13.78
CA ALA A 69 4.86 -15.34 -14.56
C ALA A 69 5.64 -16.34 -13.69
N CYS A 70 6.00 -15.93 -12.48
CA CYS A 70 6.70 -16.73 -11.49
C CYS A 70 5.93 -18.00 -11.07
N VAL A 71 4.60 -17.94 -11.09
CA VAL A 71 3.73 -19.08 -10.79
C VAL A 71 3.56 -19.98 -12.01
N LYS A 72 3.72 -19.45 -13.23
CA LYS A 72 3.63 -20.21 -14.48
C LYS A 72 4.92 -21.01 -14.76
N ASP A 73 6.07 -20.43 -14.45
CA ASP A 73 7.38 -21.06 -14.67
C ASP A 73 7.73 -22.12 -13.60
N ARG A 74 6.84 -22.31 -12.61
CA ARG A 74 6.99 -23.24 -11.50
C ARG A 74 5.98 -24.37 -11.61
#